data_AF-A0A078APL9-F1
#
_entry.id   AF-A0A078APL9-F1
#
_cell.length_a   1.000
_cell.length_b   1.000
_cell.length_c   1.000
_cell.angle_alpha   90.00
_cell.angle_beta   90.00
_cell.angle_gamma   90.00
#
_symmetry.space_group_name_H-M   'P 1'
#
loop_
_entity.id
_entity.type
_entity.pdbx_description
1 polymer ?
#
loop_
_entity_poly.entity_id
_entity_poly.type
_entity_poly.pdbx_seq_one_letter_code
_entity_poly.pdbx_strand_id
1 'polypeptide(L)'
;MVFLLKQLLPLEYFGCSKSRQLLLSYRLGSFQGTIIFKQYIQGNITKFHEQRRKGLGGQAVQNPDRKKNDMSQGAPKIRFEMMFNVRCLKCQNSIGKGVRFNAQKRTVGQYLSTKIYEFQMNCHLCSNRLVVRTDPKGCDYILYSGLEKRAASENPEQQQLAQSQIDQHKRRELIDNNAFYKLENANEDKLRADADIPRLQKILEIKQNNKDDFEWNKLLRKRMRENKQELIELEKEQQKPKNFGLEMIKTLEEKDQERVNQIRMYQSTNNYRKHKMIARDDIKRQSIFDKECKINDTVQKLPIDIRTKIQKMANSNKQQLSKKEEDQKSKILKHLDRINK
;
A
#
# COMPACT_ATOMS: atom_id res chain seq x y z
N MET A 1 54.47 -34.60 5.66
CA MET A 1 54.05 -35.60 4.66
C MET A 1 54.68 -35.24 3.32
N VAL A 2 55.93 -35.69 3.18
CA VAL A 2 56.62 -35.90 1.89
C VAL A 2 55.81 -36.93 1.08
N PHE A 3 55.84 -36.84 -0.26
CA PHE A 3 55.43 -37.79 -1.32
C PHE A 3 54.75 -36.92 -2.41
N LEU A 4 55.19 -36.75 -3.66
CA LEU A 4 56.09 -37.52 -4.52
C LEU A 4 56.68 -36.60 -5.59
N LEU A 5 58.01 -36.65 -5.72
CA LEU A 5 58.73 -36.40 -6.96
C LEU A 5 58.38 -37.47 -7.99
N LYS A 6 58.21 -37.04 -9.25
CA LYS A 6 58.45 -37.73 -10.54
C LYS A 6 57.23 -37.74 -11.46
N GLN A 7 57.28 -36.89 -12.48
CA GLN A 7 57.49 -37.34 -13.85
C GLN A 7 57.82 -36.11 -14.71
N LEU A 8 59.11 -35.76 -14.71
CA LEU A 8 59.72 -35.09 -15.85
C LEU A 8 59.82 -36.16 -16.95
N LEU A 9 59.06 -35.98 -18.03
CA LEU A 9 59.41 -36.56 -19.33
C LEU A 9 59.82 -35.42 -20.27
N PRO A 10 60.87 -35.62 -21.07
CA PRO A 10 61.56 -34.56 -21.78
C PRO A 10 60.76 -34.18 -23.02
N LEU A 11 60.45 -32.88 -23.18
CA LEU A 11 60.11 -32.36 -24.49
C LEU A 11 61.29 -31.51 -24.96
N GLU A 12 61.96 -32.11 -25.93
CA GLU A 12 63.10 -31.65 -26.70
C GLU A 12 63.14 -30.13 -26.87
N TYR A 13 64.29 -29.58 -26.48
CA TYR A 13 64.68 -28.22 -26.81
C TYR A 13 65.00 -28.16 -28.30
N PHE A 14 64.03 -27.70 -29.10
CA PHE A 14 64.32 -27.04 -30.36
C PHE A 14 64.13 -25.54 -30.19
N GLY A 15 65.22 -24.81 -30.39
CA GLY A 15 65.27 -23.37 -30.23
C GLY A 15 64.43 -22.64 -31.27
N CYS A 16 63.75 -21.58 -30.83
CA CYS A 16 63.74 -20.29 -31.53
C CYS A 16 63.25 -19.22 -30.55
N SER A 17 64.05 -18.18 -30.38
CA SER A 17 63.80 -17.04 -29.51
C SER A 17 62.55 -16.25 -29.94
N LYS A 18 61.47 -16.31 -29.14
CA LYS A 18 60.49 -15.23 -28.90
C LYS A 18 59.39 -15.74 -27.96
N SER A 19 59.31 -15.11 -26.77
CA SER A 19 58.15 -15.04 -25.87
C SER A 19 57.31 -16.32 -25.65
N ARG A 20 57.57 -17.04 -24.56
CA ARG A 20 56.64 -18.06 -24.02
C ARG A 20 55.68 -17.40 -23.03
N GLN A 21 54.39 -17.33 -23.37
CA GLN A 21 53.33 -16.97 -22.42
C GLN A 21 52.81 -18.25 -21.76
N LEU A 22 52.86 -18.31 -20.43
CA LEU A 22 52.17 -19.35 -19.67
C LEU A 22 50.80 -18.82 -19.26
N LEU A 23 49.74 -19.40 -19.82
CA LEU A 23 48.35 -19.14 -19.46
C LEU A 23 47.90 -20.23 -18.49
N LEU A 24 47.68 -19.86 -17.22
CA LEU A 24 46.87 -20.68 -16.32
C LEU A 24 45.47 -20.06 -16.21
N SER A 25 44.48 -20.78 -16.73
CA SER A 25 43.07 -20.51 -16.51
C SER A 25 42.62 -21.14 -15.19
N TYR A 26 42.07 -20.34 -14.29
CA TYR A 26 41.38 -20.85 -13.09
C TYR A 26 39.89 -20.56 -13.22
N ARG A 27 39.05 -21.50 -12.79
CA ARG A 27 37.59 -21.35 -12.75
C ARG A 27 37.14 -21.47 -11.30
N LEU A 28 36.87 -20.33 -10.66
CA LEU A 28 36.16 -20.28 -9.38
C LEU A 28 34.88 -19.46 -9.58
N GLY A 29 33.77 -20.18 -9.84
CA GLY A 29 32.44 -19.58 -9.95
C GLY A 29 32.21 -18.67 -11.17
N SER A 30 31.42 -17.61 -10.98
CA SER A 30 30.81 -16.75 -12.02
C SER A 30 31.67 -15.55 -12.46
N PHE A 31 32.95 -15.49 -12.07
CA PHE A 31 33.89 -14.51 -12.58
C PHE A 31 34.91 -15.20 -13.49
N GLN A 32 34.85 -14.94 -14.80
CA GLN A 32 35.91 -15.30 -15.74
C GLN A 32 36.95 -14.19 -15.78
N GLY A 33 38.06 -14.39 -15.07
CA GLY A 33 39.25 -13.54 -15.19
C GLY A 33 40.45 -14.39 -15.57
N THR A 34 41.12 -14.06 -16.68
CA THR A 34 42.39 -14.68 -17.04
C THR A 34 43.51 -13.93 -16.32
N ILE A 35 44.19 -14.58 -15.37
CA ILE A 35 45.39 -14.00 -14.74
C ILE A 35 46.54 -14.19 -15.71
N ILE A 36 46.83 -13.15 -16.51
CA ILE A 36 48.08 -13.10 -17.28
C ILE A 36 49.18 -12.76 -16.28
N PHE A 37 49.96 -13.77 -15.86
CA PHE A 37 51.23 -13.52 -15.18
C PHE A 37 52.17 -12.81 -16.17
N LYS A 38 52.18 -11.47 -16.13
CA LYS A 38 53.29 -10.69 -16.66
C LYS A 38 54.50 -11.02 -15.78
N GLN A 39 55.36 -11.91 -16.25
CA GLN A 39 56.71 -11.99 -15.72
C GLN A 39 57.36 -10.63 -15.93
N TYR A 40 57.45 -9.84 -14.85
CA TYR A 40 58.31 -8.67 -14.81
C TYR A 40 59.74 -9.18 -14.79
N ILE A 41 60.40 -9.14 -15.95
CA ILE A 41 61.87 -9.26 -16.00
C ILE A 41 62.41 -8.11 -15.14
N GLN A 42 63.24 -8.44 -14.14
CA GLN A 42 63.93 -7.48 -13.28
C GLN A 42 64.88 -6.62 -14.13
N GLY A 43 64.34 -5.54 -14.66
CA GLY A 43 65.03 -4.51 -15.41
C GLY A 43 64.16 -3.26 -15.40
N ASN A 44 64.75 -2.08 -15.24
CA ASN A 44 64.04 -0.81 -15.13
C ASN A 44 63.21 -0.48 -16.39
N ILE A 45 61.95 -0.93 -16.42
CA ILE A 45 60.99 -0.78 -17.53
C ILE A 45 60.45 0.66 -17.65
N THR A 46 60.61 1.51 -16.64
CA THR A 46 60.06 2.88 -16.63
C THR A 46 60.61 3.74 -17.78
N LYS A 47 61.88 3.60 -18.14
CA LYS A 47 62.47 4.33 -19.28
C LYS A 47 62.03 3.79 -20.65
N PHE A 48 61.74 2.49 -20.77
CA PHE A 48 61.36 1.86 -22.05
C PHE A 48 59.92 2.18 -22.46
N HIS A 49 59.00 2.31 -21.50
CA HIS A 49 57.61 2.70 -21.77
C HIS A 49 57.45 4.19 -22.11
N GLU A 50 58.39 5.03 -21.68
CA GLU A 50 58.41 6.46 -21.98
C GLU A 50 59.04 6.74 -23.35
N GLN A 51 60.05 5.96 -23.75
CA GLN A 51 60.73 6.09 -25.05
C GLN A 51 59.85 5.70 -26.24
N ARG A 52 58.93 4.73 -26.12
CA ARG A 52 57.98 4.40 -27.20
C ARG A 52 56.99 5.52 -27.57
N ARG A 53 56.95 6.63 -26.82
CA ARG A 53 56.21 7.85 -27.22
C ARG A 53 56.96 8.70 -28.24
N LYS A 54 58.26 8.47 -28.45
CA LYS A 54 59.07 9.12 -29.47
C LYS A 54 59.44 8.05 -30.51
N GLY A 55 59.04 8.26 -31.77
CA GLY A 55 59.44 7.36 -32.85
C GLY A 55 60.97 7.36 -33.06
N LEU A 56 61.47 6.44 -33.87
CA LEU A 56 62.84 6.48 -34.39
C LEU A 56 62.99 7.81 -35.17
N GLY A 57 63.77 8.74 -34.61
CA GLY A 57 63.92 10.11 -35.13
C GLY A 57 63.40 11.24 -34.23
N GLY A 58 62.92 10.94 -33.00
CA GLY A 58 62.65 11.99 -32.00
C GLY A 58 61.35 12.77 -32.17
N GLN A 59 60.54 12.49 -33.21
CA GLN A 59 59.18 13.02 -33.32
C GLN A 59 58.16 12.05 -32.71
N ALA A 60 57.17 12.61 -32.01
CA ALA A 60 56.12 11.83 -31.36
C ALA A 60 55.17 11.23 -32.40
N VAL A 61 55.11 9.90 -32.48
CA VAL A 61 54.12 9.20 -33.32
C VAL A 61 52.75 9.39 -32.67
N GLN A 62 51.89 10.18 -33.33
CA GLN A 62 50.50 10.32 -32.93
C GLN A 62 49.76 9.04 -33.31
N ASN A 63 49.54 8.13 -32.36
CA ASN A 63 48.56 7.05 -32.54
C ASN A 63 47.16 7.67 -32.76
N PRO A 64 46.44 7.38 -33.86
CA PRO A 64 45.13 8.00 -34.13
C PRO A 64 43.98 7.46 -33.27
N ASP A 65 44.11 6.28 -32.64
CA ASP A 65 42.92 5.51 -32.21
C ASP A 65 42.71 5.35 -30.69
N ARG A 66 43.11 6.34 -29.90
CA ARG A 66 42.53 6.52 -28.55
C ARG A 66 42.08 7.95 -28.40
N LYS A 67 40.82 8.21 -28.78
CA LYS A 67 39.97 9.35 -28.36
C LYS A 67 40.71 10.35 -27.46
N LYS A 68 41.56 11.17 -28.07
CA LYS A 68 42.19 12.33 -27.43
C LYS A 68 41.36 13.60 -27.63
N ASN A 69 40.09 13.42 -28.00
CA ASN A 69 39.11 14.50 -28.10
C ASN A 69 38.24 14.63 -26.84
N ASP A 70 38.41 13.76 -25.83
CA ASP A 70 37.63 13.82 -24.58
C ASP A 70 38.31 14.64 -23.45
N MET A 71 39.58 15.06 -23.62
CA MET A 71 40.29 15.87 -22.62
C MET A 71 40.31 17.37 -22.90
N SER A 72 39.94 17.80 -24.11
CA SER A 72 39.80 19.22 -24.41
C SER A 72 38.31 19.60 -24.42
N GLN A 73 37.93 20.52 -23.53
CA GLN A 73 36.70 21.33 -23.58
C GLN A 73 35.39 20.77 -22.98
N GLY A 74 35.39 19.63 -22.27
CA GLY A 74 34.15 19.06 -21.69
C GLY A 74 34.05 19.15 -20.16
N ALA A 75 32.99 19.74 -19.61
CA ALA A 75 32.68 19.61 -18.18
C ALA A 75 32.40 18.13 -17.82
N PRO A 76 33.01 17.57 -16.75
CA PRO A 76 32.84 16.18 -16.39
C PRO A 76 31.37 15.83 -16.13
N LYS A 77 30.91 14.72 -16.72
CA LYS A 77 29.56 14.20 -16.50
C LYS A 77 29.54 13.31 -15.26
N ILE A 78 28.63 13.58 -14.33
CA ILE A 78 28.42 12.82 -13.11
C ILE A 78 26.95 12.38 -12.99
N ARG A 79 26.68 11.40 -12.13
CA ARG A 79 25.32 11.04 -11.71
C ARG A 79 24.96 11.85 -10.47
N PHE A 80 23.95 12.70 -10.58
CA PHE A 80 23.52 13.60 -9.53
C PHE A 80 22.12 13.22 -9.05
N GLU A 81 21.92 13.13 -7.74
CA GLU A 81 20.61 12.88 -7.12
C GLU A 81 20.03 14.19 -6.58
N MET A 82 18.76 14.47 -6.87
CA MET A 82 18.12 15.70 -6.41
C MET A 82 17.91 15.71 -4.89
N MET A 83 18.38 16.73 -4.19
CA MET A 83 18.29 16.81 -2.72
C MET A 83 16.93 17.29 -2.21
N PHE A 84 16.21 18.07 -3.01
CA PHE A 84 14.93 18.69 -2.64
C PHE A 84 13.83 18.28 -3.60
N ASN A 85 12.59 18.38 -3.13
CA ASN A 85 11.42 18.38 -4.00
C ASN A 85 11.38 19.73 -4.71
N VAL A 86 11.52 19.74 -6.04
CA VAL A 86 11.60 20.96 -6.84
C VAL A 86 10.57 20.94 -7.95
N ARG A 87 10.13 22.12 -8.38
CA ARG A 87 9.27 22.30 -9.55
C ARG A 87 10.08 22.93 -10.68
N CYS A 88 9.99 22.37 -11.88
CA CYS A 88 10.60 22.98 -13.06
C CYS A 88 9.78 24.20 -13.51
N LEU A 89 10.42 25.34 -13.72
CA LEU A 89 9.71 26.58 -14.09
C LEU A 89 9.08 26.51 -15.50
N LYS A 90 9.64 25.72 -16.43
CA LYS A 90 9.16 25.64 -17.81
C LYS A 90 7.96 24.71 -17.99
N CYS A 91 8.02 23.49 -17.45
CA CYS A 91 6.98 22.48 -17.62
C CYS A 91 6.10 22.29 -16.38
N GLN A 92 6.36 23.02 -15.29
CA GLN A 92 5.65 22.97 -14.00
C GLN A 92 5.58 21.58 -13.33
N ASN A 93 6.26 20.59 -13.90
CA ASN A 93 6.34 19.24 -13.34
C ASN A 93 7.24 19.22 -12.12
N SER A 94 6.83 18.45 -11.11
CA SER A 94 7.59 18.24 -9.88
C SER A 94 8.62 17.13 -10.04
N ILE A 95 9.84 17.41 -9.62
CA ILE A 95 10.93 16.45 -9.50
C ILE A 95 11.06 16.12 -8.01
N GLY A 96 10.87 14.85 -7.68
CA GLY A 96 11.01 14.37 -6.31
C GLY A 96 12.46 14.35 -5.84
N LYS A 97 12.64 14.38 -4.52
CA LYS A 97 13.93 14.08 -3.88
C LYS A 97 14.41 12.67 -4.29
N GLY A 98 15.69 12.54 -4.59
CA GLY A 98 16.35 11.29 -4.98
C GLY A 98 16.31 10.95 -6.47
N VAL A 99 15.64 11.76 -7.30
CA VAL A 99 15.64 11.54 -8.76
C VAL A 99 17.04 11.74 -9.33
N ARG A 100 17.48 10.80 -10.17
CA ARG A 100 18.83 10.73 -10.74
C ARG A 100 18.93 11.43 -12.10
N PHE A 101 19.91 12.31 -12.22
CA PHE A 101 20.24 13.03 -13.45
C PHE A 101 21.67 12.77 -13.91
N ASN A 102 21.88 12.87 -15.22
CA ASN A 102 23.21 13.10 -15.78
C ASN A 102 23.49 14.59 -15.71
N ALA A 103 24.41 15.00 -14.83
CA ALA A 103 24.76 16.40 -14.65
C ALA A 103 26.17 16.68 -15.15
N GLN A 104 26.37 17.86 -15.74
CA GLN A 104 27.69 18.42 -16.00
C GLN A 104 28.14 19.17 -14.76
N LYS A 105 29.27 18.75 -14.17
CA LYS A 105 29.88 19.43 -13.02
C LYS A 105 30.82 20.51 -13.50
N ARG A 106 30.58 21.75 -13.11
CA ARG A 106 31.45 22.92 -13.36
C ARG A 106 31.91 23.49 -12.03
N THR A 107 33.10 24.09 -12.01
CA THR A 107 33.59 24.85 -10.85
C THR A 107 33.40 26.33 -11.20
N VAL A 108 32.61 27.05 -10.41
CA VAL A 108 32.23 28.45 -10.72
C VAL A 108 32.94 29.44 -9.79
N GLY A 109 33.24 29.02 -8.56
CA GLY A 109 33.93 29.87 -7.59
C GLY A 109 34.51 29.06 -6.44
N GLN A 110 34.94 29.77 -5.40
CA GLN A 110 35.49 29.19 -4.18
C GLN A 110 34.99 30.02 -2.98
N TYR A 111 34.65 29.34 -1.89
CA TYR A 111 34.39 29.95 -0.60
C TYR A 111 35.51 29.53 0.35
N LEU A 112 36.33 30.50 0.77
CA LEU A 112 37.55 30.25 1.53
C LEU A 112 38.43 29.22 0.79
N SER A 113 38.62 28.02 1.34
CA SER A 113 39.36 26.92 0.73
C SER A 113 38.48 25.96 -0.09
N THR A 114 37.16 25.97 0.09
CA THR A 114 36.22 25.01 -0.51
C THR A 114 35.70 25.47 -1.87
N LYS A 115 35.79 24.63 -2.90
CA LYS A 115 35.30 24.96 -4.25
C LYS A 115 33.77 24.90 -4.33
N ILE A 116 33.18 25.89 -4.98
CA ILE A 116 31.75 25.93 -5.28
C ILE A 116 31.52 25.24 -6.63
N TYR A 117 30.73 24.17 -6.60
CA TYR A 117 30.35 23.41 -7.77
C TYR A 117 28.98 23.82 -8.27
N GLU A 118 28.85 23.91 -9.60
CA GLU A 118 27.61 24.09 -10.32
C GLU A 118 27.29 22.81 -11.09
N PHE A 119 26.09 22.29 -10.90
CA PHE A 119 25.58 21.11 -11.57
C PHE A 119 24.52 21.54 -12.57
N GLN A 120 24.84 21.36 -13.86
CA GLN A 120 23.92 21.63 -14.96
C GLN A 120 23.31 20.32 -15.45
N MET A 121 21.99 20.22 -15.48
CA MET A 121 21.26 19.05 -15.94
C MET A 121 20.02 19.47 -16.74
N ASN A 122 19.44 18.54 -17.49
CA ASN A 122 18.21 18.79 -18.25
C ASN A 122 17.02 18.15 -17.54
N CYS A 123 15.85 18.78 -17.63
CA CYS A 123 14.60 18.16 -17.17
C CYS A 123 14.26 16.92 -18.02
N HIS A 124 13.58 15.92 -17.44
CA HIS A 124 13.17 14.71 -18.16
C HIS A 124 12.09 14.99 -19.21
N LEU A 125 11.21 15.96 -18.95
CA LEU A 125 10.03 16.23 -19.76
C LEU A 125 10.22 17.41 -20.72
N CYS A 126 11.21 18.27 -20.48
CA CYS A 126 11.48 19.42 -21.33
C CYS A 126 12.99 19.65 -21.50
N SER A 127 13.38 20.32 -22.58
CA SER A 127 14.76 20.72 -22.86
C SER A 127 15.28 21.87 -21.99
N ASN A 128 14.63 22.17 -20.86
CA ASN A 128 15.07 23.22 -19.94
C ASN A 128 16.31 22.79 -19.16
N ARG A 129 17.26 23.72 -19.00
CA ARG A 129 18.47 23.52 -18.19
C ARG A 129 18.20 23.91 -16.75
N LEU A 130 18.49 22.99 -15.85
CA LEU A 130 18.35 23.12 -14.41
C LEU A 130 19.74 23.29 -13.82
N VAL A 131 19.92 24.32 -12.99
CA VAL A 131 21.23 24.67 -12.43
C VAL A 131 21.14 24.71 -10.91
N VAL A 132 21.99 23.91 -10.26
CA VAL A 132 22.10 23.82 -8.80
C VAL A 132 23.54 24.10 -8.39
N ARG A 133 23.73 24.91 -7.35
CA ARG A 133 25.05 25.25 -6.79
C ARG A 133 25.21 24.73 -5.37
N THR A 134 26.42 24.37 -4.98
CA THR A 134 26.77 24.06 -3.58
C THR A 134 26.94 25.35 -2.77
N ASP A 135 26.39 25.42 -1.57
CA ASP A 135 26.68 26.47 -0.60
C ASP A 135 27.43 25.92 0.63
N PRO A 136 28.76 26.10 0.70
CA PRO A 136 29.56 25.62 1.82
C PRO A 136 29.32 26.41 3.12
N LYS A 137 28.70 27.61 3.08
CA LYS A 137 28.38 28.36 4.30
C LYS A 137 27.15 27.79 5.00
N GLY A 138 26.11 27.44 4.23
CA GLY A 138 24.87 26.86 4.73
C GLY A 138 24.86 25.33 4.82
N CYS A 139 25.95 24.65 4.45
CA CYS A 139 26.01 23.18 4.31
C CYS A 139 24.90 22.62 3.39
N ASP A 140 24.46 23.41 2.42
CA ASP A 140 23.25 23.17 1.64
C ASP A 140 23.48 23.37 0.13
N TYR A 141 22.43 23.16 -0.66
CA TYR A 141 22.43 23.43 -2.10
C TYR A 141 21.47 24.57 -2.41
N ILE A 142 21.88 25.46 -3.31
CA ILE A 142 21.08 26.58 -3.79
C ILE A 142 20.57 26.27 -5.20
N LEU A 143 19.27 26.40 -5.40
CA LEU A 143 18.65 26.34 -6.72
C LEU A 143 18.91 27.67 -7.43
N TYR A 144 19.78 27.66 -8.44
CA TYR A 144 20.21 28.89 -9.10
C TYR A 144 19.27 29.29 -10.24
N SER A 145 18.94 28.36 -11.14
CA SER A 145 18.06 28.66 -12.28
C SER A 145 17.26 27.46 -12.78
N GLY A 146 16.06 27.74 -13.28
CA GLY A 146 15.18 26.76 -13.93
C GLY A 146 14.38 25.87 -12.98
N LEU A 147 14.55 26.07 -11.67
CA LEU A 147 13.96 25.29 -10.60
C LEU A 147 13.49 26.19 -9.47
N GLU A 148 12.39 25.79 -8.85
CA GLU A 148 11.90 26.38 -7.61
C GLU A 148 11.76 25.28 -6.56
N LYS A 149 12.10 25.58 -5.30
CA LYS A 149 11.96 24.63 -4.19
C LYS A 149 10.48 24.54 -3.83
N ARG A 150 9.91 23.33 -3.89
CA ARG A 150 8.55 23.11 -3.40
C ARG A 150 8.62 23.04 -1.87
N ALA A 151 7.83 23.85 -1.18
CA ALA A 151 7.68 23.71 0.27
C ALA A 151 7.22 22.28 0.59
N ALA A 152 7.74 21.69 1.66
CA ALA A 152 7.44 20.31 2.05
C ALA A 152 5.95 20.10 2.40
N SER A 153 5.18 21.17 2.53
CA SER A 153 3.82 21.15 3.02
C SER A 153 2.84 21.59 1.94
N GLU A 154 2.20 20.62 1.29
CA GLU A 154 0.92 20.86 0.60
C GLU A 154 -0.26 20.49 1.50
N ASN A 155 0.04 19.92 2.68
CA ASN A 155 -0.95 19.66 3.72
C ASN A 155 -1.02 20.88 4.66
N PRO A 156 -2.21 21.44 4.91
CA PRO A 156 -2.37 22.59 5.80
C PRO A 156 -1.90 22.29 7.24
N GLU A 157 -2.04 21.06 7.71
CA GLU A 157 -1.63 20.64 9.06
C GLU A 157 -0.11 20.68 9.26
N GLN A 158 0.65 20.21 8.27
CA GLN A 158 2.12 20.25 8.30
C GLN A 158 2.65 21.69 8.18
N GLN A 159 1.89 22.58 7.55
CA GLN A 159 2.24 23.98 7.41
C GLN A 159 2.04 24.71 8.75
N GLN A 160 0.95 24.42 9.46
CA GLN A 160 0.74 24.89 10.83
C GLN A 160 1.84 24.39 11.78
N LEU A 161 2.27 23.14 11.65
CA LEU A 161 3.39 22.60 12.43
C LEU A 161 4.71 23.31 12.12
N ALA A 162 5.03 23.55 10.86
CA ALA A 162 6.22 24.29 10.47
C ALA A 162 6.18 25.74 10.96
N GLN A 163 5.03 26.41 10.86
CA GLN A 163 4.82 27.76 11.39
C GLN A 163 5.04 27.79 12.91
N SER A 164 4.44 26.84 13.63
CA SER A 164 4.60 26.67 15.07
C SER A 164 6.07 26.44 15.47
N GLN A 165 6.83 25.66 14.69
CA GLN A 165 8.26 25.48 14.92
C GLN A 165 9.07 26.77 14.72
N ILE A 166 8.75 27.55 13.69
CA ILE A 166 9.39 28.85 13.44
C ILE A 166 9.06 29.82 14.58
N ASP A 167 7.81 29.87 15.03
CA ASP A 167 7.38 30.73 16.13
C ASP A 167 8.01 30.31 17.45
N GLN A 168 8.16 29.00 17.69
CA GLN A 168 8.92 28.48 18.83
C GLN A 168 10.40 28.87 18.77
N HIS A 169 11.03 28.82 17.59
CA HIS A 169 12.42 29.21 17.41
C HIS A 169 12.62 30.70 17.70
N LYS A 170 11.74 31.55 17.14
CA LYS A 170 11.71 32.99 17.43
C LYS A 170 11.47 33.27 18.91
N ARG A 171 10.55 32.54 19.55
CA ARG A 171 10.29 32.68 21.00
C ARG A 171 11.54 32.32 21.81
N ARG A 172 12.25 31.25 21.45
CA ARG A 172 13.52 30.86 22.10
C ARG A 172 14.60 31.92 21.91
N GLU A 173 14.80 32.40 20.69
CA GLU A 173 15.71 33.51 20.41
C GLU A 173 15.36 34.75 21.24
N LEU A 174 14.08 35.06 21.41
CA LEU A 174 13.64 36.18 22.26
C LEU A 174 13.96 35.95 23.74
N ILE A 175 13.79 34.73 24.25
CA ILE A 175 14.10 34.37 25.63
C ILE A 175 15.61 34.45 25.89
N ASP A 176 16.43 34.03 24.93
CA ASP A 176 17.89 34.03 25.06
C ASP A 176 18.46 35.44 24.93
N ASN A 177 17.91 36.27 24.04
CA ASN A 177 18.41 37.62 23.79
C ASN A 177 17.85 38.68 24.75
N ASN A 178 16.63 38.50 25.29
CA ASN A 178 15.97 39.50 26.14
C ASN A 178 15.69 38.96 27.56
N ALA A 179 16.48 39.42 28.53
CA ALA A 179 16.33 39.04 29.94
C ALA A 179 14.96 39.39 30.55
N PHE A 180 14.38 40.54 30.18
CA PHE A 180 13.06 40.96 30.66
C PHE A 180 11.94 40.04 30.17
N TYR A 181 11.96 39.65 28.89
CA TYR A 181 10.97 38.73 28.33
C TYR A 181 11.01 37.35 28.99
N LYS A 182 12.20 36.90 29.40
CA LYS A 182 12.37 35.66 30.16
C LYS A 182 11.75 35.76 31.55
N LEU A 183 11.96 36.87 32.27
CA LEU A 183 11.42 37.07 33.62
C LEU A 183 9.90 37.22 33.64
N GLU A 184 9.33 37.95 32.69
CA GLU A 184 7.88 38.13 32.55
C GLU A 184 7.16 36.79 32.32
N ASN A 185 7.70 35.96 31.42
CA ASN A 185 7.13 34.64 31.12
C ASN A 185 7.44 33.57 32.17
N ALA A 186 8.43 33.78 33.04
CA ALA A 186 8.88 32.75 33.99
C ALA A 186 7.77 32.34 34.97
N ASN A 187 6.93 33.28 35.40
CA ASN A 187 5.83 32.97 36.31
C ASN A 187 4.71 32.19 35.60
N GLU A 188 4.37 32.57 34.36
CA GLU A 188 3.39 31.82 33.57
C GLU A 188 3.87 30.41 33.24
N ASP A 189 5.14 30.25 32.86
CA ASP A 189 5.71 28.95 32.55
C ASP A 189 5.75 28.04 33.79
N LYS A 190 5.99 28.60 35.00
CA LYS A 190 5.84 27.87 36.27
C LYS A 190 4.40 27.42 36.53
N LEU A 191 3.43 28.32 36.37
CA LEU A 191 2.01 27.98 36.56
C LEU A 191 1.55 26.88 35.59
N ARG A 192 1.99 26.93 34.33
CA ARG A 192 1.73 25.86 33.35
C ARG A 192 2.39 24.55 33.75
N ALA A 193 3.65 24.60 34.20
CA ALA A 193 4.35 23.41 34.68
C ALA A 193 3.61 22.78 35.86
N ASP A 194 3.22 23.56 36.87
CA ASP A 194 2.48 23.09 38.05
C ASP A 194 1.13 22.47 37.67
N ALA A 195 0.44 23.04 36.68
CA ALA A 195 -0.80 22.46 36.14
C ALA A 195 -0.56 21.12 35.40
N ASP A 196 0.60 20.96 34.75
CA ASP A 196 0.96 19.74 34.01
C ASP A 196 1.54 18.62 34.90
N ILE A 197 2.12 18.93 36.06
CA ILE A 197 2.66 17.96 37.02
C ILE A 197 1.69 16.81 37.34
N PRO A 198 0.42 17.03 37.73
CA PRO A 198 -0.49 15.93 38.04
C PRO A 198 -0.79 15.05 36.81
N ARG A 199 -0.82 15.65 35.61
CA ARG A 199 -0.98 14.91 34.35
C ARG A 199 0.23 14.00 34.11
N LEU A 200 1.44 14.50 34.33
CA LEU A 200 2.68 13.75 34.19
C LEU A 200 2.81 12.63 35.24
N GLN A 201 2.43 12.89 36.49
CA GLN A 201 2.38 11.89 37.56
C GLN A 201 1.48 10.72 37.18
N LYS A 202 0.28 11.00 36.67
CA LYS A 202 -0.65 9.95 36.19
C LYS A 202 -0.04 9.10 35.07
N ILE A 203 0.69 9.71 34.14
CA ILE A 203 1.39 8.97 33.06
C ILE A 203 2.48 8.08 33.64
N LEU A 204 3.24 8.58 34.62
CA LEU A 204 4.29 7.80 35.29
C LEU A 204 3.71 6.63 36.08
N GLU A 205 2.60 6.83 36.79
CA GLU A 205 1.88 5.75 37.51
C GLU A 205 1.44 4.64 36.54
N ILE A 206 0.82 5.00 35.40
CA ILE A 206 0.44 4.04 34.37
C ILE A 206 1.66 3.27 33.85
N LYS A 207 2.77 3.98 33.59
CA LYS A 207 4.01 3.36 33.13
C LYS A 207 4.61 2.41 34.17
N GLN A 208 4.60 2.80 35.45
CA GLN A 208 5.09 1.97 36.55
C GLN A 208 4.22 0.73 36.79
N ASN A 209 2.92 0.81 36.54
CA ASN A 209 2.01 -0.33 36.60
C ASN A 209 2.19 -1.29 35.41
N ASN A 210 2.70 -0.79 34.29
CA ASN A 210 2.92 -1.54 33.05
C ASN A 210 4.36 -2.07 32.93
N LYS A 211 4.86 -2.80 33.94
CA LYS A 211 6.22 -3.38 33.91
C LYS A 211 6.35 -4.54 32.92
N ASP A 212 5.26 -5.25 32.65
CA ASP A 212 5.27 -6.43 31.77
C ASP A 212 4.99 -6.05 30.31
N ASP A 213 6.04 -5.63 29.61
CA ASP A 213 5.99 -5.26 28.19
C ASP A 213 5.37 -6.37 27.31
N PHE A 214 5.56 -7.64 27.69
CA PHE A 214 5.07 -8.78 26.92
C PHE A 214 3.54 -8.89 26.92
N GLU A 215 2.88 -8.69 28.08
CA GLU A 215 1.42 -8.82 28.20
C GLU A 215 0.69 -7.71 27.43
N TRP A 216 1.18 -6.46 27.54
CA TRP A 216 0.64 -5.33 26.80
C TRP A 216 0.82 -5.49 25.29
N ASN A 217 1.99 -5.95 24.85
CA ASN A 217 2.23 -6.25 23.43
C ASN A 217 1.33 -7.39 22.93
N LYS A 218 1.07 -8.42 23.74
CA LYS A 218 0.14 -9.50 23.42
C LYS A 218 -1.30 -8.98 23.28
N LEU A 219 -1.76 -8.14 24.21
CA LEU A 219 -3.07 -7.50 24.17
C LEU A 219 -3.22 -6.59 22.94
N LEU A 220 -2.21 -5.78 22.65
CA LEU A 220 -2.20 -4.88 21.49
C LEU A 220 -2.25 -5.66 20.17
N ARG A 221 -1.48 -6.75 20.04
CA ARG A 221 -1.56 -7.64 18.87
C ARG A 221 -2.90 -8.34 18.76
N LYS A 222 -3.53 -8.69 19.88
CA LYS A 222 -4.89 -9.27 19.89
C LYS A 222 -5.90 -8.26 19.35
N ARG A 223 -5.94 -7.04 19.91
CA ARG A 223 -6.82 -5.95 19.45
C ARG A 223 -6.60 -5.59 17.99
N MET A 224 -5.35 -5.50 17.54
CA MET A 224 -5.05 -5.20 16.12
C MET A 224 -5.54 -6.31 15.17
N ARG A 225 -5.50 -7.58 15.61
CA ARG A 225 -6.04 -8.70 14.82
C ARG A 225 -7.56 -8.68 14.78
N GLU A 226 -8.22 -8.41 15.90
CA GLU A 226 -9.68 -8.26 16.01
C GLU A 226 -10.17 -7.09 15.13
N ASN A 227 -9.60 -5.90 15.30
CA ASN A 227 -9.94 -4.73 14.46
C ASN A 227 -9.69 -4.99 12.97
N LYS A 228 -8.63 -5.73 12.61
CA LYS A 228 -8.38 -6.11 11.21
C LYS A 228 -9.45 -7.07 10.70
N GLN A 229 -9.91 -8.02 11.52
CA GLN A 229 -11.00 -8.92 11.15
C GLN A 229 -12.30 -8.14 10.92
N GLU A 230 -12.65 -7.23 11.85
CA GLU A 230 -13.82 -6.35 11.72
C GLU A 230 -13.78 -5.50 10.45
N LEU A 231 -12.63 -4.89 10.13
CA LEU A 231 -12.47 -4.12 8.89
C LEU A 231 -12.65 -4.99 7.64
N ILE A 232 -12.09 -6.21 7.63
CA ILE A 232 -12.27 -7.16 6.53
C ILE A 232 -13.74 -7.57 6.39
N GLU A 233 -14.45 -7.76 7.50
CA GLU A 233 -15.88 -8.09 7.49
C GLU A 233 -16.72 -6.93 6.95
N LEU A 234 -16.45 -5.70 7.39
CA LEU A 234 -17.09 -4.50 6.86
C LEU A 234 -16.79 -4.29 5.37
N GLU A 235 -15.56 -4.50 4.93
CA GLU A 235 -15.19 -4.44 3.51
C GLU A 235 -15.96 -5.51 2.70
N LYS A 236 -16.05 -6.75 3.22
CA LYS A 236 -16.85 -7.81 2.59
C LYS A 236 -18.33 -7.45 2.54
N GLU A 237 -18.88 -6.84 3.59
CA GLU A 237 -20.27 -6.38 3.62
C GLU A 237 -20.54 -5.24 2.64
N GLN A 238 -19.59 -4.33 2.46
CA GLN A 238 -19.68 -3.26 1.48
C GLN A 238 -19.50 -3.76 0.03
N GLN A 239 -18.68 -4.79 -0.17
CA GLN A 239 -18.48 -5.44 -1.47
C GLN A 239 -19.64 -6.37 -1.86
N LYS A 240 -20.45 -6.83 -0.89
CA LYS A 240 -21.70 -7.53 -1.22
C LYS A 240 -22.54 -6.57 -2.06
N PRO A 241 -23.01 -7.01 -3.24
CA PRO A 241 -23.84 -6.15 -4.06
C PRO A 241 -25.06 -5.76 -3.22
N LYS A 242 -25.32 -4.45 -3.13
CA LYS A 242 -26.53 -3.89 -2.51
C LYS A 242 -27.73 -4.21 -3.42
N ASN A 243 -27.99 -5.49 -3.61
CA ASN A 243 -29.16 -5.97 -4.31
C ASN A 243 -30.32 -5.66 -3.38
N PHE A 244 -31.11 -4.65 -3.76
CA PHE A 244 -32.42 -4.45 -3.18
C PHE A 244 -33.24 -5.73 -3.36
N GLY A 245 -33.61 -6.36 -2.25
CA GLY A 245 -34.70 -7.33 -2.21
C GLY A 245 -34.29 -8.74 -1.81
N LEU A 246 -34.60 -9.05 -0.55
CA LEU A 246 -34.73 -10.37 0.06
C LEU A 246 -33.43 -11.07 0.46
N GLU A 247 -33.30 -11.25 1.77
CA GLU A 247 -32.37 -12.18 2.40
C GLU A 247 -32.61 -13.57 1.78
N MET A 248 -31.66 -14.04 0.98
CA MET A 248 -31.67 -15.43 0.55
C MET A 248 -31.63 -16.28 1.80
N ILE A 249 -32.71 -17.01 2.07
CA ILE A 249 -32.82 -17.93 3.20
C ILE A 249 -31.57 -18.79 3.19
N LYS A 250 -30.89 -18.83 4.35
CA LYS A 250 -29.70 -19.67 4.58
C LYS A 250 -29.95 -21.04 3.96
N THR A 251 -28.95 -21.58 3.27
CA THR A 251 -29.00 -22.92 2.68
C THR A 251 -29.66 -23.89 3.66
N LEU A 252 -30.80 -24.45 3.26
CA LEU A 252 -31.58 -25.39 4.07
C LEU A 252 -30.63 -26.44 4.64
N GLU A 253 -30.70 -26.66 5.95
CA GLU A 253 -29.97 -27.76 6.60
C GLU A 253 -30.31 -29.08 5.90
N GLU A 254 -29.41 -30.06 5.90
CA GLU A 254 -29.60 -31.34 5.18
C GLU A 254 -30.96 -32.00 5.48
N LYS A 255 -31.41 -31.88 6.74
CA LYS A 255 -32.72 -32.38 7.20
C LYS A 255 -33.91 -31.72 6.49
N ASP A 256 -33.81 -30.43 6.19
CA ASP A 256 -34.87 -29.71 5.50
C ASP A 256 -34.86 -30.01 3.99
N GLN A 257 -33.69 -30.26 3.41
CA GLN A 257 -33.56 -30.71 2.02
C GLN A 257 -34.16 -32.10 1.81
N GLU A 258 -33.92 -33.03 2.74
CA GLU A 258 -34.56 -34.35 2.74
C GLU A 258 -36.09 -34.24 2.76
N ARG A 259 -36.62 -33.36 3.62
CA ARG A 259 -38.06 -33.11 3.73
C ARG A 259 -38.65 -32.55 2.44
N VAL A 260 -37.96 -31.60 1.80
CA VAL A 260 -38.37 -31.04 0.50
C VAL A 260 -38.32 -32.11 -0.59
N ASN A 261 -37.29 -32.96 -0.62
CA ASN A 261 -37.16 -34.03 -1.60
C ASN A 261 -38.25 -35.09 -1.43
N GLN A 262 -38.61 -35.46 -0.20
CA GLN A 262 -39.75 -36.33 0.08
C GLN A 262 -41.05 -35.73 -0.46
N ILE A 263 -41.33 -34.45 -0.18
CA ILE A 263 -42.52 -33.74 -0.69
C ILE A 263 -42.52 -33.68 -2.23
N ARG A 264 -41.36 -33.42 -2.84
CA ARG A 264 -41.19 -33.34 -4.29
C ARG A 264 -41.38 -34.70 -4.96
N MET A 265 -40.99 -35.80 -4.31
CA MET A 265 -41.28 -37.17 -4.77
C MET A 265 -42.78 -37.45 -4.82
N TYR A 266 -43.56 -36.99 -3.82
CA TYR A 266 -45.03 -37.10 -3.84
C TYR A 266 -45.70 -36.25 -4.93
N GLN A 267 -44.99 -35.27 -5.50
CA GLN A 267 -45.49 -34.39 -6.58
C GLN A 267 -45.12 -34.88 -7.99
N SER A 268 -44.36 -35.97 -8.13
CA SER A 268 -43.88 -36.45 -9.43
C SER A 268 -45.00 -37.08 -10.29
N THR A 269 -45.40 -36.32 -11.31
CA THR A 269 -45.82 -36.71 -12.68
C THR A 269 -46.98 -37.68 -12.93
N ASN A 270 -47.84 -38.00 -11.97
CA ASN A 270 -49.14 -38.64 -12.32
C ASN A 270 -50.35 -38.30 -11.43
N ASN A 271 -50.25 -37.30 -10.54
CA ASN A 271 -51.32 -37.03 -9.59
C ASN A 271 -52.49 -36.21 -10.15
N TYR A 272 -52.28 -35.22 -11.03
CA TYR A 272 -53.41 -34.44 -11.56
C TYR A 272 -54.38 -35.28 -12.41
N ARG A 273 -53.86 -36.11 -13.32
CA ARG A 273 -54.68 -37.01 -14.14
C ARG A 273 -55.38 -38.07 -13.30
N LYS A 274 -54.68 -38.71 -12.35
CA LYS A 274 -55.27 -39.69 -11.43
C LYS A 274 -56.34 -39.07 -10.53
N HIS A 275 -56.09 -37.90 -9.92
CA HIS A 275 -57.10 -37.21 -9.11
C HIS A 275 -58.31 -36.77 -9.93
N LYS A 276 -58.12 -36.36 -11.19
CA LYS A 276 -59.23 -36.03 -12.10
C LYS A 276 -60.04 -37.26 -12.52
N MET A 277 -59.41 -38.43 -12.63
CA MET A 277 -60.10 -39.70 -12.87
C MET A 277 -60.87 -40.17 -11.64
N ILE A 278 -60.24 -40.15 -10.47
CA ILE A 278 -60.88 -40.49 -9.19
C ILE A 278 -62.08 -39.58 -8.93
N ALA A 279 -61.93 -38.26 -9.06
CA ALA A 279 -63.04 -37.33 -8.91
C ALA A 279 -64.19 -37.58 -9.91
N ARG A 280 -63.89 -38.00 -11.13
CA ARG A 280 -64.91 -38.38 -12.12
C ARG A 280 -65.60 -39.69 -11.77
N ASP A 281 -64.87 -40.68 -11.27
CA ASP A 281 -65.43 -41.95 -10.85
C ASP A 281 -66.27 -41.78 -9.56
N ASP A 282 -65.87 -40.89 -8.67
CA ASP A 282 -66.65 -40.53 -7.48
C ASP A 282 -67.96 -39.82 -7.87
N ILE A 283 -67.93 -38.92 -8.85
CA ILE A 283 -69.15 -38.28 -9.39
C ILE A 283 -70.08 -39.33 -10.04
N LYS A 284 -69.53 -40.32 -10.76
CA LYS A 284 -70.33 -41.42 -11.33
C LYS A 284 -70.93 -42.33 -10.27
N ARG A 285 -70.26 -42.51 -9.14
CA ARG A 285 -70.70 -43.34 -8.02
C ARG A 285 -71.67 -42.63 -7.07
N GLN A 286 -71.83 -41.31 -7.21
CA GLN A 286 -72.79 -40.55 -6.42
C GLN A 286 -74.22 -40.74 -6.96
N SER A 287 -75.13 -41.00 -6.03
CA SER A 287 -76.57 -41.04 -6.29
C SER A 287 -77.05 -39.69 -6.80
N ILE A 288 -77.75 -39.66 -7.94
CA ILE A 288 -78.31 -38.44 -8.55
C ILE A 288 -79.46 -37.87 -7.70
N PHE A 289 -80.04 -38.68 -6.81
CA PHE A 289 -81.24 -38.35 -6.03
C PHE A 289 -80.96 -37.87 -4.61
N ASP A 290 -79.71 -37.89 -4.14
CA ASP A 290 -79.36 -37.37 -2.81
C ASP A 290 -78.94 -35.90 -2.89
N LYS A 291 -79.90 -35.01 -3.15
CA LYS A 291 -79.67 -33.57 -3.12
C LYS A 291 -80.29 -32.93 -1.88
N GLU A 292 -79.91 -33.41 -0.70
CA GLU A 292 -79.93 -32.59 0.52
C GLU A 292 -78.62 -32.74 1.31
N CYS A 293 -77.98 -31.58 1.51
CA CYS A 293 -76.74 -31.21 2.19
C CYS A 293 -76.06 -32.21 3.16
N LYS A 294 -74.88 -32.72 2.77
CA LYS A 294 -73.85 -33.26 3.70
C LYS A 294 -72.56 -32.45 3.68
N ILE A 295 -72.65 -31.15 3.99
CA ILE A 295 -71.47 -30.31 4.21
C ILE A 295 -70.90 -30.54 5.63
N ASN A 296 -71.74 -31.00 6.57
CA ASN A 296 -71.34 -31.17 7.97
C ASN A 296 -70.64 -32.52 8.24
N ASP A 297 -71.01 -33.60 7.55
CA ASP A 297 -70.44 -34.94 7.77
C ASP A 297 -68.97 -35.05 7.32
N THR A 298 -68.58 -34.31 6.28
CA THR A 298 -67.21 -34.33 5.74
C THR A 298 -66.22 -33.66 6.68
N VAL A 299 -66.63 -32.59 7.38
CA VAL A 299 -65.81 -31.90 8.40
C VAL A 299 -65.69 -32.73 9.69
N GLN A 300 -66.72 -33.53 10.01
CA GLN A 300 -66.71 -34.40 11.19
C GLN A 300 -65.83 -35.66 11.01
N LYS A 301 -65.63 -36.13 9.77
CA LYS A 301 -64.77 -37.27 9.43
C LYS A 301 -63.27 -36.92 9.35
N LEU A 302 -62.90 -35.65 9.50
CA LEU A 302 -61.50 -35.23 9.54
C LEU A 302 -60.87 -35.55 10.92
N PRO A 303 -59.58 -35.95 10.96
CA PRO A 303 -58.83 -36.07 12.20
C PRO A 303 -58.99 -34.85 13.11
N ILE A 304 -59.09 -35.09 14.43
CA ILE A 304 -59.43 -34.06 15.45
C ILE A 304 -58.49 -32.85 15.36
N ASP A 305 -57.21 -33.07 15.09
CA ASP A 305 -56.20 -32.01 14.93
C ASP A 305 -56.46 -31.09 13.73
N ILE A 306 -56.96 -31.65 12.63
CA ILE A 306 -57.27 -30.89 11.42
C ILE A 306 -58.54 -30.07 11.64
N ARG A 307 -59.55 -30.67 12.28
CA ARG A 307 -60.82 -29.99 12.61
C ARG A 307 -60.60 -28.80 13.54
N THR A 308 -59.82 -28.98 14.60
CA THR A 308 -59.51 -27.91 15.56
C THR A 308 -58.65 -26.80 14.94
N LYS A 309 -57.72 -27.15 14.03
CA LYS A 309 -56.92 -26.15 13.29
C LYS A 309 -57.77 -25.31 12.34
N ILE A 310 -58.72 -25.93 11.63
CA ILE A 310 -59.67 -25.22 10.76
C ILE A 310 -60.55 -24.26 11.56
N GLN A 311 -61.06 -24.70 12.73
CA GLN A 311 -61.84 -23.82 13.62
C GLN A 311 -61.02 -22.64 14.16
N LYS A 312 -59.77 -22.87 14.56
CA LYS A 312 -58.86 -21.79 15.01
C LYS A 312 -58.57 -20.78 13.89
N MET A 313 -58.34 -21.25 12.67
CA MET A 313 -58.14 -20.37 11.51
C MET A 313 -59.40 -19.56 11.18
N ALA A 314 -60.58 -20.18 11.23
CA ALA A 314 -61.85 -19.50 11.01
C ALA A 314 -62.11 -18.39 12.05
N ASN A 315 -61.82 -18.66 13.33
CA ASN A 315 -61.96 -17.69 14.40
C ASN A 315 -60.96 -16.54 14.28
N SER A 316 -59.71 -16.83 13.93
CA SER A 316 -58.68 -15.82 13.66
C SER A 316 -59.07 -14.91 12.50
N ASN A 317 -59.57 -15.48 11.39
CA ASN A 317 -60.03 -14.71 10.23
C ASN A 317 -61.24 -13.83 10.57
N LYS A 318 -62.20 -14.31 11.38
CA LYS A 318 -63.33 -13.49 11.87
C LYS A 318 -62.87 -12.34 12.77
N GLN A 319 -61.88 -12.57 13.64
CA GLN A 319 -61.29 -11.51 14.47
C GLN A 319 -60.52 -10.47 13.63
N GLN A 320 -59.85 -10.89 12.56
CA GLN A 320 -59.17 -9.97 11.65
C GLN A 320 -60.16 -9.12 10.83
N LEU A 321 -61.29 -9.70 10.41
CA LEU A 321 -62.33 -8.99 9.68
C LEU A 321 -63.03 -7.94 10.56
N SER A 322 -63.41 -8.30 11.79
CA SER A 322 -64.00 -7.35 12.75
C SER A 322 -63.06 -6.19 13.10
N LYS A 323 -61.76 -6.46 13.33
CA LYS A 323 -60.77 -5.40 13.54
C LYS A 323 -60.62 -4.46 12.35
N LYS A 324 -60.64 -4.99 11.11
CA LYS A 324 -60.61 -4.17 9.90
C LYS A 324 -61.84 -3.28 9.76
N GLU A 325 -63.02 -3.78 10.13
CA GLU A 325 -64.26 -3.00 10.12
C GLU A 325 -64.25 -1.90 11.19
N GLU A 326 -63.72 -2.17 12.39
CA GLU A 326 -63.54 -1.17 13.45
C GLU A 326 -62.52 -0.09 13.08
N ASP A 327 -61.39 -0.48 12.46
CA ASP A 327 -60.40 0.45 11.93
C ASP A 327 -60.95 1.34 10.82
N GLN A 328 -61.83 0.79 9.95
CA GLN A 328 -62.51 1.57 8.94
C GLN A 328 -63.50 2.56 9.55
N LYS A 329 -64.31 2.13 10.53
CA LYS A 329 -65.25 3.00 11.25
C LYS A 329 -64.53 4.14 11.98
N SER A 330 -63.41 3.85 12.65
CA SER A 330 -62.63 4.86 13.37
C SER A 330 -61.95 5.88 12.44
N LYS A 331 -61.51 5.45 11.24
CA LYS A 331 -60.99 6.35 10.20
C LYS A 331 -62.08 7.28 9.66
N ILE A 332 -63.29 6.74 9.43
CA ILE A 332 -64.44 7.54 8.99
C ILE A 332 -64.83 8.56 10.06
N LEU A 333 -64.91 8.17 11.33
CA LEU A 333 -65.25 9.06 12.43
C LEU A 333 -64.24 10.22 12.57
N LYS A 334 -62.94 9.92 12.52
CA LYS A 334 -61.87 10.95 12.53
C LYS A 334 -61.93 11.88 11.32
N HIS A 335 -62.44 11.41 10.18
CA HIS A 335 -62.61 12.24 8.99
C HIS A 335 -63.81 13.19 9.15
N LEU A 336 -64.93 12.73 9.75
CA LEU A 336 -66.09 13.56 10.03
C LEU A 336 -65.79 14.65 11.08
N ASP A 337 -65.04 14.31 12.13
CA ASP A 337 -64.60 15.28 13.15
C ASP A 337 -63.68 16.38 12.59
N ARG A 338 -62.95 16.08 11.49
CA ARG A 338 -62.14 17.08 10.77
C ARG A 338 -62.95 17.98 9.84
N ILE A 339 -64.12 17.52 9.37
CA ILE A 339 -65.02 18.33 8.54
C ILE A 339 -65.85 19.29 9.40
N ASN A 340 -66.18 18.90 10.63
CA ASN A 340 -67.01 19.68 11.56
C ASN A 340 -66.23 20.71 12.40
N LYS A 341 -64.90 20.76 12.29
CA LYS A 341 -64.03 21.83 12.81
C LYS A 341 -63.64 22.77 11.68
#